data_AF-A0A925JG47-F1
#
_entry.id   AF-A0A925JG47-F1
#
_cell.length_a   1.000
_cell.length_b   1.000
_cell.length_c   1.000
_cell.angle_alpha   90.00
_cell.angle_beta   90.00
_cell.angle_gamma   90.00
#
_symmetry.space_group_name_H-M   'P 1'
#
loop_
_entity.id
_entity.type
_entity.pdbx_description
1 polymer ?
#
loop_
_entity_poly.entity_id
_entity_poly.type
_entity_poly.pdbx_seq_one_letter_code
_entity_poly.pdbx_strand_id
1 'polypeptide(L)'
;MKIRNNFRTKMLTASLLASALLFSQCKKDAVDVLEIDGSQTPSTLLQESVPTTAVAAADGIIATSYYLENSLPSGYVKDGSKDYTSYIQAAVTKYSNIVFPGFPILVNDTGFKVGSNKVISFLPGSEIRLKGTSKDTYTIISMSEATNVTLYNPVVVGDRDKHIGTSGEHGVGIGIRGSSNVTIYSAKVTNCWGDGIYIGQAGGYNCKDIVIKDAYLRKNRRDGISIIGVDGLLLDNLYAGYSDGTTPMSGINFEPNNTGNEIKNVIINNPKTEYNGSNGIQIGTRNMLGTVNKQSDITIINHVDIGSPRYAVKMMCNSESGTTAKMTGFVKIVNPNWQRTLTNRPLYLSSNQPGLKTSVSSAEIMNTSGSILSATATYTLLMKEARAGVLSVTNDVAPTPDPEPVNAMVFAVNAGGSSFTASNGITYQADKNFVGGRIYNTIVPVANTTDDALYQSERFGNFSYAIPLTSGTYEITFKVAEGYHNAIAKRQFDILAENTELVSNLDIFGVAGAKSAYDVVKTVSVTDGTLNLDFHTDIDNAKISAFHIIKK
;
A
#
# COMPACT_ATOMS: atom_id res chain seq x y z
N MET A 1 5.00 -6.48 51.84
CA MET A 1 4.88 -7.74 52.61
C MET A 1 3.41 -8.24 52.55
N LYS A 2 3.11 -9.43 53.08
CA LYS A 2 1.90 -10.28 52.87
C LYS A 2 0.76 -10.02 53.91
N ILE A 3 -0.55 -10.35 53.75
CA ILE A 3 -1.49 -10.63 52.61
C ILE A 3 -2.97 -10.75 53.17
N ARG A 4 -4.02 -10.51 52.34
CA ARG A 4 -5.49 -10.76 52.55
C ARG A 4 -6.26 -9.90 53.60
N ASN A 5 -7.58 -9.59 53.57
CA ASN A 5 -8.86 -10.04 52.93
C ASN A 5 -9.81 -10.86 53.86
N ASN A 6 -11.09 -10.46 53.99
CA ASN A 6 -12.33 -11.25 54.26
C ASN A 6 -13.57 -10.32 54.47
N PHE A 7 -14.69 -10.36 53.71
CA PHE A 7 -15.86 -11.30 53.62
C PHE A 7 -16.97 -11.09 54.71
N ARG A 8 -18.28 -10.78 54.44
CA ARG A 8 -19.45 -11.45 53.75
C ARG A 8 -20.20 -12.49 54.66
N THR A 9 -21.54 -12.70 54.72
CA THR A 9 -22.81 -12.28 54.00
C THR A 9 -24.08 -12.65 54.85
N LYS A 10 -25.34 -12.27 54.49
CA LYS A 10 -26.71 -12.93 54.71
C LYS A 10 -27.87 -11.95 55.11
N MET A 11 -29.20 -12.14 54.92
CA MET A 11 -30.15 -13.10 54.26
C MET A 11 -31.58 -12.44 54.11
N LEU A 12 -32.42 -12.61 53.05
CA LEU A 12 -33.55 -13.59 52.77
C LEU A 12 -34.81 -13.52 53.71
N THR A 13 -36.11 -13.78 53.37
CA THR A 13 -36.84 -14.38 52.18
C THR A 13 -38.40 -14.15 52.16
N ALA A 14 -39.02 -14.00 50.97
CA ALA A 14 -40.36 -14.54 50.50
C ALA A 14 -41.72 -14.16 51.19
N SER A 15 -42.98 -14.45 50.72
CA SER A 15 -43.56 -15.30 49.63
C SER A 15 -45.06 -15.05 49.27
N LEU A 16 -45.49 -15.33 48.00
CA LEU A 16 -46.79 -15.95 47.52
C LEU A 16 -48.19 -15.27 47.78
N LEU A 17 -49.32 -15.42 47.04
CA LEU A 17 -49.78 -16.22 45.84
C LEU A 17 -51.07 -15.60 45.19
N ALA A 18 -51.38 -15.89 43.89
CA ALA A 18 -52.72 -15.79 43.22
C ALA A 18 -53.30 -14.36 42.96
N SER A 19 -54.39 -14.06 42.19
CA SER A 19 -55.16 -14.60 41.02
C SER A 19 -56.28 -13.59 40.63
N ALA A 20 -57.03 -13.57 39.49
CA ALA A 20 -56.95 -14.12 38.12
C ALA A 20 -58.04 -13.48 37.18
N LEU A 21 -57.94 -13.69 35.85
CA LEU A 21 -58.85 -13.40 34.69
C LEU A 21 -59.85 -12.20 34.69
N LEU A 22 -59.74 -11.32 33.67
CA LEU A 22 -60.74 -11.16 32.58
C LEU A 22 -60.23 -10.31 31.39
N PHE A 23 -60.85 -10.48 30.20
CA PHE A 23 -60.46 -9.89 28.91
C PHE A 23 -60.94 -8.43 28.71
N SER A 24 -60.16 -7.58 28.02
CA SER A 24 -60.43 -7.19 26.61
C SER A 24 -59.58 -5.99 26.10
N GLN A 25 -59.22 -6.09 24.82
CA GLN A 25 -58.73 -5.10 23.85
C GLN A 25 -58.73 -3.59 24.22
N CYS A 26 -57.59 -2.91 24.00
CA CYS A 26 -57.41 -2.08 22.78
C CYS A 26 -55.93 -1.68 22.58
N LYS A 27 -55.52 -1.46 21.33
CA LYS A 27 -54.14 -1.11 20.94
C LYS A 27 -53.73 0.31 21.34
N LYS A 28 -52.46 0.47 21.71
CA LYS A 28 -51.66 1.68 21.43
C LYS A 28 -50.19 1.26 21.29
N ASP A 29 -49.60 1.54 20.14
CA ASP A 29 -48.16 1.40 19.94
C ASP A 29 -47.47 2.53 20.72
N ALA A 30 -46.48 2.16 21.55
CA ALA A 30 -45.69 3.08 22.36
C ALA A 30 -44.21 2.70 22.28
N VAL A 31 -43.38 3.72 22.40
CA VAL A 31 -41.92 3.69 22.29
C VAL A 31 -41.27 3.33 23.63
N ASP A 32 -40.11 2.69 23.55
CA ASP A 32 -39.11 2.39 24.61
C ASP A 32 -39.54 1.55 25.83
N VAL A 33 -38.77 0.48 26.09
CA VAL A 33 -37.73 0.46 27.14
C VAL A 33 -36.81 -0.77 26.93
N LEU A 34 -35.54 -0.61 27.29
CA LEU A 34 -34.48 -1.63 27.31
C LEU A 34 -34.77 -2.76 28.32
N GLU A 35 -34.58 -4.02 27.93
CA GLU A 35 -33.94 -5.03 28.79
C GLU A 35 -32.98 -5.90 27.97
N ILE A 36 -31.93 -6.39 28.64
CA ILE A 36 -30.81 -7.13 28.04
C ILE A 36 -31.08 -8.63 28.23
N ASP A 37 -31.12 -9.40 27.14
CA ASP A 37 -31.01 -10.87 27.19
C ASP A 37 -29.68 -11.33 26.55
N GLY A 38 -29.04 -12.28 27.22
CA GLY A 38 -27.70 -12.77 26.89
C GLY A 38 -27.73 -14.01 26.02
N SER A 39 -27.72 -13.84 24.70
CA SER A 39 -27.39 -14.94 23.77
C SER A 39 -26.72 -14.44 22.48
N GLN A 40 -25.44 -14.08 22.57
CA GLN A 40 -24.56 -13.92 21.41
C GLN A 40 -23.28 -14.73 21.65
N THR A 41 -23.10 -15.79 20.87
CA THR A 41 -21.89 -16.62 20.86
C THR A 41 -20.76 -15.90 20.10
N PRO A 42 -19.47 -16.17 20.42
CA PRO A 42 -18.35 -15.50 19.77
C PRO A 42 -18.14 -16.03 18.34
N SER A 43 -18.91 -15.54 17.37
CA SER A 43 -18.83 -15.97 15.96
C SER A 43 -19.18 -14.89 14.91
N THR A 44 -19.48 -13.65 15.28
CA THR A 44 -20.11 -12.65 14.37
C THR A 44 -19.30 -11.36 14.15
N LEU A 45 -18.01 -11.31 14.51
CA LEU A 45 -17.12 -10.14 14.34
C LEU A 45 -16.02 -10.30 13.26
N LEU A 46 -16.29 -11.07 12.19
CA LEU A 46 -15.33 -11.32 11.10
C LEU A 46 -15.89 -11.08 9.68
N GLN A 47 -16.86 -10.18 9.53
CA GLN A 47 -17.24 -9.60 8.23
C GLN A 47 -17.32 -8.07 8.30
N GLU A 48 -16.18 -7.43 8.51
CA GLU A 48 -15.98 -6.10 7.92
C GLU A 48 -15.65 -6.31 6.44
N SER A 49 -16.43 -5.69 5.56
CA SER A 49 -16.19 -5.71 4.12
C SER A 49 -14.85 -5.05 3.79
N VAL A 50 -13.97 -5.81 3.11
CA VAL A 50 -12.78 -5.22 2.46
C VAL A 50 -13.27 -4.14 1.47
N PRO A 51 -12.64 -2.94 1.43
CA PRO A 51 -12.96 -1.93 0.44
C PRO A 51 -12.90 -2.52 -0.97
N THR A 52 -14.05 -2.58 -1.65
CA THR A 52 -14.21 -3.28 -2.93
C THR A 52 -13.99 -2.32 -4.10
N THR A 53 -12.80 -1.71 -4.15
CA THR A 53 -12.25 -1.12 -5.37
C THR A 53 -11.42 -2.18 -6.07
N ALA A 54 -12.03 -2.90 -7.01
CA ALA A 54 -11.39 -3.97 -7.76
C ALA A 54 -10.40 -3.41 -8.78
N VAL A 55 -9.19 -3.08 -8.33
CA VAL A 55 -8.02 -3.00 -9.21
C VAL A 55 -7.62 -4.45 -9.54
N ALA A 56 -7.57 -4.80 -10.82
CA ALA A 56 -7.05 -6.10 -11.25
C ALA A 56 -5.56 -6.16 -10.88
N ALA A 57 -5.24 -6.88 -9.80
CA ALA A 57 -3.88 -6.98 -9.30
C ALA A 57 -2.97 -7.61 -10.37
N ALA A 58 -1.81 -7.00 -10.59
CA ALA A 58 -0.69 -7.73 -11.16
C ALA A 58 -0.40 -8.92 -10.23
N ASP A 59 -0.31 -10.13 -10.77
CA ASP A 59 -0.08 -11.34 -9.98
C ASP A 59 1.39 -11.78 -10.00
N GLY A 60 2.19 -11.32 -10.98
CA GLY A 60 3.59 -11.71 -11.15
C GLY A 60 3.79 -13.13 -11.68
N ILE A 61 2.75 -13.78 -12.16
CA ILE A 61 2.79 -15.17 -12.63
C ILE A 61 3.23 -15.20 -14.10
N ILE A 62 4.27 -15.98 -14.39
CA ILE A 62 4.76 -16.23 -15.74
C ILE A 62 4.81 -17.74 -16.02
N ALA A 63 4.94 -18.12 -17.30
CA ALA A 63 4.93 -19.53 -17.72
C ALA A 63 6.01 -20.41 -17.05
N THR A 64 7.07 -19.81 -16.50
CA THR A 64 8.16 -20.50 -15.79
C THR A 64 8.06 -20.41 -14.26
N SER A 65 6.97 -19.85 -13.71
CA SER A 65 6.77 -19.76 -12.26
C SER A 65 6.56 -21.14 -11.63
N TYR A 66 7.23 -21.40 -10.50
CA TYR A 66 7.12 -22.65 -9.77
C TYR A 66 5.98 -22.60 -8.75
N TYR A 67 4.98 -23.48 -8.92
CA TYR A 67 3.88 -23.62 -7.96
C TYR A 67 4.37 -24.36 -6.71
N LEU A 68 4.31 -23.69 -5.57
CA LEU A 68 4.77 -24.17 -4.26
C LEU A 68 3.97 -25.39 -3.76
N GLU A 69 2.74 -25.59 -4.25
CA GLU A 69 1.95 -26.81 -4.03
C GLU A 69 2.72 -28.08 -4.44
N ASN A 70 3.56 -28.01 -5.47
CA ASN A 70 4.43 -29.12 -5.92
C ASN A 70 5.57 -29.48 -4.93
N SER A 71 5.80 -28.66 -3.91
CA SER A 71 6.75 -28.95 -2.81
C SER A 71 6.06 -29.51 -1.57
N LEU A 72 4.73 -29.58 -1.52
CA LEU A 72 4.00 -30.08 -0.36
C LEU A 72 4.02 -31.62 -0.31
N PRO A 73 4.01 -32.24 0.88
CA PRO A 73 4.03 -33.70 1.02
C PRO A 73 2.72 -34.32 0.54
N SER A 74 2.78 -35.59 0.10
CA SER A 74 1.56 -36.35 -0.26
C SER A 74 0.55 -36.35 0.88
N GLY A 75 -0.73 -36.12 0.56
CA GLY A 75 -1.79 -35.98 1.56
C GLY A 75 -1.78 -34.66 2.34
N TYR A 76 -1.17 -33.60 1.80
CA TYR A 76 -1.26 -32.25 2.37
C TYR A 76 -2.72 -31.78 2.50
N VAL A 77 -2.96 -30.93 3.50
CA VAL A 77 -4.28 -30.37 3.81
C VAL A 77 -4.31 -28.88 3.49
N LYS A 78 -5.51 -28.38 3.17
CA LYS A 78 -5.76 -27.03 2.63
C LYS A 78 -6.44 -26.08 3.62
N ASP A 79 -6.50 -26.47 4.90
CA ASP A 79 -7.26 -25.79 5.95
C ASP A 79 -6.39 -24.89 6.86
N GLY A 80 -5.08 -24.87 6.66
CA GLY A 80 -4.11 -24.18 7.52
C GLY A 80 -3.92 -24.83 8.90
N SER A 81 -4.17 -26.13 9.05
CA SER A 81 -3.93 -26.88 10.31
C SER A 81 -2.55 -27.55 10.40
N LYS A 82 -1.85 -27.72 9.27
CA LYS A 82 -0.54 -28.38 9.20
C LYS A 82 0.57 -27.40 8.84
N ASP A 83 1.68 -27.52 9.58
CA ASP A 83 2.91 -26.74 9.40
C ASP A 83 3.66 -27.19 8.14
N TYR A 84 3.90 -26.23 7.24
CA TYR A 84 4.63 -26.42 5.99
C TYR A 84 5.91 -25.58 5.88
N THR A 85 6.40 -24.98 6.97
CA THR A 85 7.56 -24.07 6.97
C THR A 85 8.77 -24.62 6.21
N SER A 86 9.18 -25.87 6.44
CA SER A 86 10.36 -26.45 5.80
C SER A 86 10.20 -26.62 4.28
N TYR A 87 9.01 -27.02 3.83
CA TYR A 87 8.68 -27.15 2.41
C TYR A 87 8.65 -25.78 1.71
N ILE A 88 8.06 -24.78 2.38
CA ILE A 88 8.05 -23.38 1.90
C ILE A 88 9.48 -22.86 1.79
N GLN A 89 10.30 -23.03 2.82
CA GLN A 89 11.69 -22.56 2.81
C GLN A 89 12.51 -23.24 1.71
N ALA A 90 12.33 -24.54 1.49
CA ALA A 90 13.02 -25.27 0.41
C ALA A 90 12.64 -24.71 -0.98
N ALA A 91 11.35 -24.46 -1.23
CA ALA A 91 10.87 -23.88 -2.48
C ALA A 91 11.38 -22.43 -2.68
N VAL A 92 11.23 -21.57 -1.67
CA VAL A 92 11.64 -20.16 -1.70
C VAL A 92 13.16 -20.01 -1.88
N THR A 93 13.96 -20.89 -1.29
CA THR A 93 15.41 -20.95 -1.53
C THR A 93 15.69 -21.30 -2.99
N LYS A 94 15.09 -22.38 -3.51
CA LYS A 94 15.45 -22.99 -4.79
C LYS A 94 14.99 -22.21 -6.03
N TYR A 95 13.78 -21.65 -6.04
CA TYR A 95 13.18 -21.06 -7.23
C TYR A 95 13.14 -19.52 -7.16
N SER A 96 13.17 -18.85 -8.31
CA SER A 96 13.13 -17.38 -8.38
C SER A 96 11.70 -16.84 -8.49
N ASN A 97 10.89 -17.41 -9.38
CA ASN A 97 9.48 -17.06 -9.52
C ASN A 97 8.64 -18.16 -8.87
N ILE A 98 7.86 -17.83 -7.84
CA ILE A 98 7.16 -18.79 -6.98
C ILE A 98 5.69 -18.41 -6.86
N VAL A 99 4.79 -19.38 -7.02
CA VAL A 99 3.34 -19.20 -6.80
C VAL A 99 2.94 -19.95 -5.53
N PHE A 100 2.48 -19.22 -4.51
CA PHE A 100 1.88 -19.80 -3.31
C PHE A 100 0.48 -20.35 -3.60
N PRO A 101 0.09 -21.46 -2.95
CA PRO A 101 -1.19 -22.12 -3.21
C PRO A 101 -2.39 -21.24 -2.83
N GLY A 102 -3.50 -21.35 -3.56
CA GLY A 102 -4.76 -20.64 -3.29
C GLY A 102 -5.54 -21.17 -2.07
N PHE A 103 -4.85 -21.54 -0.99
CA PHE A 103 -5.45 -21.99 0.27
C PHE A 103 -4.56 -21.66 1.48
N PRO A 104 -5.12 -21.64 2.71
CA PRO A 104 -4.34 -21.40 3.92
C PRO A 104 -3.29 -22.47 4.23
N ILE A 105 -2.09 -22.02 4.62
CA ILE A 105 -0.97 -22.83 5.07
C ILE A 105 -0.48 -22.34 6.44
N LEU A 106 -0.11 -23.27 7.33
CA LEU A 106 0.47 -22.93 8.63
C LEU A 106 2.00 -22.87 8.51
N VAL A 107 2.61 -21.93 9.21
CA VAL A 107 4.06 -21.86 9.44
C VAL A 107 4.34 -21.76 10.93
N ASN A 108 5.47 -22.29 11.38
CA ASN A 108 5.96 -22.06 12.73
C ASN A 108 6.75 -20.75 12.87
N ASP A 109 7.16 -20.46 14.10
CA ASP A 109 7.85 -19.24 14.54
C ASP A 109 9.30 -19.07 14.05
N THR A 110 9.79 -19.94 13.17
CA THR A 110 10.98 -19.66 12.36
C THR A 110 10.66 -18.87 11.09
N GLY A 111 9.38 -18.82 10.67
CA GLY A 111 8.94 -18.17 9.44
C GLY A 111 9.60 -18.78 8.21
N PHE A 112 9.81 -17.97 7.17
CA PHE A 112 10.71 -18.31 6.07
C PHE A 112 11.48 -17.08 5.57
N LYS A 113 12.73 -17.31 5.16
CA LYS A 113 13.61 -16.30 4.57
C LYS A 113 13.42 -16.24 3.05
N VAL A 114 13.14 -15.05 2.55
CA VAL A 114 13.15 -14.67 1.13
C VAL A 114 14.52 -14.08 0.82
N GLY A 115 15.24 -14.68 -0.13
CA GLY A 115 16.52 -14.17 -0.63
C GLY A 115 16.36 -13.14 -1.76
N SER A 116 17.48 -12.77 -2.39
CA SER A 116 17.49 -11.88 -3.56
C SER A 116 16.92 -12.54 -4.82
N ASN A 117 16.52 -11.72 -5.79
CA ASN A 117 16.01 -12.10 -7.12
C ASN A 117 14.80 -13.03 -7.03
N LYS A 118 13.76 -12.58 -6.31
CA LYS A 118 12.53 -13.35 -6.07
C LYS A 118 11.29 -12.60 -6.53
N VAL A 119 10.41 -13.27 -7.26
CA VAL A 119 9.02 -12.86 -7.48
C VAL A 119 8.14 -13.90 -6.81
N ILE A 120 7.30 -13.47 -5.86
CA ILE A 120 6.42 -14.37 -5.11
C ILE A 120 4.97 -13.91 -5.26
N SER A 121 4.18 -14.76 -5.89
CA SER A 121 2.77 -14.56 -6.23
C SER A 121 1.89 -15.32 -5.27
N PHE A 122 0.90 -14.67 -4.67
CA PHE A 122 -0.09 -15.31 -3.81
C PHE A 122 -1.42 -15.37 -4.56
N LEU A 123 -1.93 -16.59 -4.78
CA LEU A 123 -3.19 -16.82 -5.47
C LEU A 123 -4.37 -16.39 -4.60
N PRO A 124 -5.54 -16.08 -5.20
CA PRO A 124 -6.78 -15.93 -4.44
C PRO A 124 -7.01 -17.14 -3.51
N GLY A 125 -7.20 -16.86 -2.21
CA GLY A 125 -7.33 -17.88 -1.17
C GLY A 125 -6.03 -18.27 -0.46
N SER A 126 -4.85 -17.85 -0.94
CA SER A 126 -3.59 -17.96 -0.19
C SER A 126 -3.70 -17.27 1.17
N GLU A 127 -3.22 -17.92 2.23
CA GLU A 127 -3.10 -17.31 3.56
C GLU A 127 -1.97 -17.98 4.35
N ILE A 128 -0.94 -17.22 4.75
CA ILE A 128 0.11 -17.71 5.65
C ILE A 128 -0.34 -17.45 7.09
N ARG A 129 -0.59 -18.51 7.85
CA ARG A 129 -0.92 -18.44 9.28
C ARG A 129 0.29 -18.78 10.13
N LEU A 130 0.61 -17.94 11.12
CA LEU A 130 1.54 -18.33 12.16
C LEU A 130 0.87 -19.26 13.17
N LYS A 131 1.55 -20.36 13.49
CA LYS A 131 1.25 -21.23 14.63
C LYS A 131 1.56 -20.50 15.93
N GLY A 132 0.60 -20.50 16.86
CA GLY A 132 0.78 -19.94 18.21
C GLY A 132 2.09 -20.36 18.86
N THR A 133 2.88 -19.38 19.28
CA THR A 133 4.20 -19.55 19.90
C THR A 133 4.29 -18.79 21.22
N SER A 134 5.36 -19.04 21.99
CA SER A 134 5.76 -18.25 23.15
C SER A 134 7.05 -17.46 22.93
N LYS A 135 7.53 -17.33 21.68
CA LYS A 135 8.73 -16.55 21.37
C LYS A 135 8.47 -15.06 21.43
N ASP A 136 9.33 -14.34 22.14
CA ASP A 136 9.32 -12.88 22.23
C ASP A 136 9.58 -12.16 20.89
N THR A 137 10.18 -12.87 19.92
CA THR A 137 10.61 -12.35 18.61
C THR A 137 10.49 -13.43 17.53
N TYR A 138 9.91 -13.06 16.39
CA TYR A 138 9.87 -13.86 15.16
C TYR A 138 9.68 -12.95 13.93
N THR A 139 9.78 -13.48 12.73
CA THR A 139 9.31 -12.80 11.51
C THR A 139 8.74 -13.85 10.55
N ILE A 140 7.49 -13.69 10.11
CA ILE A 140 6.79 -14.71 9.29
C ILE A 140 7.39 -14.76 7.87
N ILE A 141 7.49 -13.62 7.20
CA ILE A 141 8.19 -13.46 5.91
C ILE A 141 9.41 -12.57 6.13
N SER A 142 10.61 -13.13 6.04
CA SER A 142 11.86 -12.41 6.36
C SER A 142 12.71 -12.13 5.12
N MET A 143 12.81 -10.87 4.73
CA MET A 143 13.79 -10.36 3.76
C MET A 143 14.91 -9.68 4.56
N SER A 144 16.10 -10.31 4.59
CA SER A 144 17.28 -9.78 5.27
C SER A 144 18.46 -9.82 4.32
N GLU A 145 19.00 -8.64 4.03
CA GLU A 145 20.07 -8.41 3.02
C GLU A 145 19.68 -8.95 1.63
N ALA A 146 18.38 -8.88 1.31
CA ALA A 146 17.85 -9.29 0.01
C ALA A 146 17.88 -8.11 -0.97
N THR A 147 17.96 -8.39 -2.27
CA THR A 147 17.85 -7.37 -3.32
C THR A 147 16.99 -7.87 -4.48
N ASN A 148 16.22 -6.99 -5.11
CA ASN A 148 15.33 -7.35 -6.23
C ASN A 148 14.29 -8.41 -5.81
N VAL A 149 13.34 -7.99 -4.98
CA VAL A 149 12.26 -8.85 -4.48
C VAL A 149 10.91 -8.21 -4.76
N THR A 150 9.99 -8.95 -5.37
CA THR A 150 8.59 -8.51 -5.54
C THR A 150 7.63 -9.51 -4.92
N LEU A 151 6.71 -9.03 -4.07
CA LEU A 151 5.62 -9.83 -3.51
C LEU A 151 4.27 -9.32 -4.04
N TYR A 152 3.43 -10.21 -4.55
CA TYR A 152 2.10 -9.88 -5.06
C TYR A 152 1.01 -10.55 -4.23
N ASN A 153 0.13 -9.75 -3.60
CA ASN A 153 -1.03 -10.16 -2.81
C ASN A 153 -0.74 -11.00 -1.53
N PRO A 154 0.38 -10.83 -0.79
CA PRO A 154 0.66 -11.68 0.37
C PRO A 154 -0.38 -11.47 1.48
N VAL A 155 -1.08 -12.55 1.86
CA VAL A 155 -1.98 -12.58 3.02
C VAL A 155 -1.26 -13.26 4.18
N VAL A 156 -1.03 -12.52 5.26
CA VAL A 156 -0.31 -12.96 6.45
C VAL A 156 -1.16 -12.73 7.70
N VAL A 157 -1.35 -13.79 8.47
CA VAL A 157 -2.06 -13.78 9.75
C VAL A 157 -1.08 -14.22 10.85
N GLY A 158 -0.72 -13.29 11.72
CA GLY A 158 0.11 -13.57 12.88
C GLY A 158 -0.64 -14.32 13.99
N ASP A 159 0.05 -14.55 15.10
CA ASP A 159 -0.49 -15.36 16.20
C ASP A 159 -1.09 -14.56 17.36
N ARG A 160 -1.37 -13.25 17.24
CA ARG A 160 -1.84 -12.38 18.35
C ARG A 160 -2.90 -13.04 19.24
N ASP A 161 -3.95 -13.60 18.65
CA ASP A 161 -5.09 -14.19 19.37
C ASP A 161 -4.84 -15.65 19.84
N LYS A 162 -3.67 -16.21 19.50
CA LYS A 162 -3.25 -17.59 19.77
C LYS A 162 -1.85 -17.68 20.39
N HIS A 163 -1.27 -16.54 20.76
CA HIS A 163 0.06 -16.46 21.33
C HIS A 163 0.02 -17.08 22.73
N ILE A 164 0.93 -18.01 23.00
CA ILE A 164 0.98 -18.78 24.26
C ILE A 164 2.07 -18.24 25.21
N GLY A 165 2.84 -17.24 24.78
CA GLY A 165 3.70 -16.44 25.64
C GLY A 165 2.97 -15.30 26.33
N THR A 166 3.65 -14.63 27.26
CA THR A 166 3.14 -13.45 27.99
C THR A 166 4.08 -12.25 27.90
N SER A 167 5.07 -12.30 27.01
CA SER A 167 6.21 -11.40 26.93
C SER A 167 6.60 -11.09 25.48
N GLY A 168 7.58 -10.19 25.32
CA GLY A 168 8.08 -9.76 24.02
C GLY A 168 7.12 -8.88 23.24
N GLU A 169 7.64 -8.33 22.15
CA GLU A 169 6.93 -7.36 21.30
C GLU A 169 7.33 -7.40 19.82
N HIS A 170 8.26 -8.27 19.41
CA HIS A 170 8.84 -8.26 18.06
C HIS A 170 8.37 -9.45 17.22
N GLY A 171 7.09 -9.81 17.31
CA GLY A 171 6.47 -10.85 16.47
C GLY A 171 5.97 -10.26 15.14
N VAL A 172 6.84 -10.18 14.14
CA VAL A 172 6.58 -9.42 12.90
C VAL A 172 5.91 -10.27 11.81
N GLY A 173 4.97 -9.68 11.06
CA GLY A 173 4.42 -10.24 9.83
C GLY A 173 5.44 -10.29 8.69
N ILE A 174 5.67 -9.15 8.03
CA ILE A 174 6.66 -9.04 6.95
C ILE A 174 7.82 -8.15 7.40
N GLY A 175 9.03 -8.71 7.42
CA GLY A 175 10.24 -7.99 7.79
C GLY A 175 11.14 -7.75 6.59
N ILE A 176 11.49 -6.48 6.35
CA ILE A 176 12.44 -6.02 5.34
C ILE A 176 13.62 -5.39 6.09
N ARG A 177 14.83 -5.96 6.01
CA ARG A 177 16.00 -5.50 6.78
C ARG A 177 17.24 -5.45 5.91
N GLY A 178 17.92 -4.29 5.88
CA GLY A 178 19.12 -4.05 5.07
C GLY A 178 18.98 -4.47 3.60
N SER A 179 17.76 -4.41 3.07
CA SER A 179 17.40 -4.95 1.75
C SER A 179 17.13 -3.82 0.75
N SER A 180 17.32 -4.06 -0.54
CA SER A 180 17.18 -3.02 -1.56
C SER A 180 16.32 -3.44 -2.76
N ASN A 181 15.65 -2.49 -3.44
CA ASN A 181 14.75 -2.78 -4.56
C ASN A 181 13.72 -3.87 -4.17
N VAL A 182 12.85 -3.53 -3.22
CA VAL A 182 11.80 -4.43 -2.73
C VAL A 182 10.44 -3.80 -2.98
N THR A 183 9.60 -4.49 -3.74
CA THR A 183 8.23 -4.05 -4.03
C THR A 183 7.20 -5.03 -3.44
N ILE A 184 6.16 -4.50 -2.80
CA ILE A 184 5.06 -5.29 -2.24
C ILE A 184 3.74 -4.69 -2.71
N TYR A 185 2.93 -5.49 -3.41
CA TYR A 185 1.60 -5.12 -3.87
C TYR A 185 0.52 -5.81 -3.03
N SER A 186 -0.49 -5.05 -2.61
CA SER A 186 -1.76 -5.54 -2.04
C SER A 186 -1.59 -6.50 -0.85
N ALA A 187 -0.61 -6.24 0.00
CA ALA A 187 -0.34 -7.06 1.18
C ALA A 187 -1.42 -6.93 2.25
N LYS A 188 -1.97 -8.04 2.73
CA LYS A 188 -2.91 -8.07 3.85
C LYS A 188 -2.22 -8.69 5.07
N VAL A 189 -1.81 -7.88 6.04
CA VAL A 189 -1.07 -8.33 7.22
C VAL A 189 -1.83 -8.01 8.51
N THR A 190 -2.21 -9.06 9.24
CA THR A 190 -3.14 -8.93 10.37
C THR A 190 -2.75 -9.77 11.57
N ASN A 191 -3.19 -9.34 12.76
CA ASN A 191 -3.07 -10.09 14.01
C ASN A 191 -1.62 -10.52 14.36
N CYS A 192 -0.62 -9.69 14.04
CA CYS A 192 0.76 -9.92 14.47
C CYS A 192 0.96 -9.66 15.97
N TRP A 193 1.81 -10.46 16.65
CA TRP A 193 2.16 -10.26 18.06
C TRP A 193 3.01 -9.00 18.29
N GLY A 194 3.69 -8.51 17.26
CA GLY A 194 4.34 -7.21 17.18
C GLY A 194 3.75 -6.38 16.04
N ASP A 195 4.63 -5.95 15.13
CA ASP A 195 4.29 -5.10 14.00
C ASP A 195 3.79 -5.91 12.79
N GLY A 196 2.94 -5.31 11.96
CA GLY A 196 2.53 -5.90 10.69
C GLY A 196 3.69 -5.96 9.69
N ILE A 197 4.21 -4.80 9.31
CA ILE A 197 5.40 -4.66 8.46
C ILE A 197 6.53 -3.98 9.25
N TYR A 198 7.78 -4.41 9.06
CA TYR A 198 8.96 -3.80 9.67
C TYR A 198 10.02 -3.52 8.60
N ILE A 199 10.43 -2.26 8.44
CA ILE A 199 11.50 -1.83 7.53
C ILE A 199 12.67 -1.35 8.38
N GLY A 200 13.83 -2.01 8.32
CA GLY A 200 14.97 -1.63 9.18
C GLY A 200 16.35 -2.12 8.72
N GLN A 201 17.26 -2.25 9.68
CA GLN A 201 18.68 -2.48 9.40
C GLN A 201 19.06 -3.96 9.49
N ALA A 202 19.96 -4.42 8.63
CA ALA A 202 20.70 -5.69 8.75
C ALA A 202 22.10 -5.53 8.14
N GLY A 203 23.11 -6.24 8.65
CA GLY A 203 24.50 -6.14 8.17
C GLY A 203 25.15 -4.76 8.31
N GLY A 204 24.52 -3.82 9.04
CA GLY A 204 24.90 -2.40 9.07
C GLY A 204 24.21 -1.54 8.00
N TYR A 205 23.54 -2.15 7.03
CA TYR A 205 22.83 -1.47 5.94
C TYR A 205 21.39 -1.13 6.32
N ASN A 206 20.96 0.11 6.01
CA ASN A 206 19.55 0.48 6.00
C ASN A 206 18.87 -0.11 4.74
N CYS A 207 17.54 -0.12 4.70
CA CYS A 207 16.84 -0.48 3.46
C CYS A 207 16.99 0.61 2.39
N LYS A 208 16.82 0.26 1.12
CA LYS A 208 16.88 1.22 0.00
C LYS A 208 15.84 0.90 -1.09
N ASP A 209 15.25 1.91 -1.71
CA ASP A 209 14.34 1.75 -2.85
C ASP A 209 13.21 0.73 -2.55
N ILE A 210 12.41 1.03 -1.52
CA ILE A 210 11.31 0.18 -1.05
C ILE A 210 9.97 0.75 -1.51
N VAL A 211 9.11 -0.09 -2.07
CA VAL A 211 7.78 0.28 -2.56
C VAL A 211 6.74 -0.64 -1.93
N ILE A 212 5.70 -0.06 -1.30
CA ILE A 212 4.56 -0.81 -0.79
C ILE A 212 3.28 -0.12 -1.28
N LYS A 213 2.46 -0.86 -2.04
CA LYS A 213 1.20 -0.38 -2.62
C LYS A 213 0.01 -1.16 -2.10
N ASP A 214 -1.11 -0.48 -1.87
CA ASP A 214 -2.43 -1.07 -1.57
C ASP A 214 -2.44 -2.00 -0.34
N ALA A 215 -1.53 -1.79 0.60
CA ALA A 215 -1.38 -2.67 1.76
C ALA A 215 -2.44 -2.40 2.84
N TYR A 216 -2.89 -3.46 3.50
CA TYR A 216 -3.91 -3.47 4.52
C TYR A 216 -3.36 -4.09 5.81
N LEU A 217 -3.04 -3.24 6.77
CA LEU A 217 -2.39 -3.59 8.04
C LEU A 217 -3.40 -3.38 9.17
N ARG A 218 -3.88 -4.47 9.81
CA ARG A 218 -5.00 -4.38 10.76
C ARG A 218 -4.87 -5.29 11.98
N LYS A 219 -5.18 -4.77 13.17
CA LYS A 219 -5.16 -5.52 14.45
C LYS A 219 -3.78 -6.10 14.82
N ASN A 220 -2.69 -5.47 14.41
CA ASN A 220 -1.35 -5.83 14.88
C ASN A 220 -1.14 -5.30 16.31
N ARG A 221 -0.46 -6.03 17.18
CA ARG A 221 -0.45 -5.70 18.63
C ARG A 221 0.43 -4.48 18.97
N ARG A 222 1.49 -4.26 18.20
CA ARG A 222 2.24 -2.99 18.18
C ARG A 222 1.75 -2.13 17.02
N ASP A 223 2.57 -1.90 15.99
CA ASP A 223 2.34 -0.91 14.95
C ASP A 223 1.81 -1.57 13.67
N GLY A 224 1.11 -0.81 12.83
CA GLY A 224 0.73 -1.27 11.50
C GLY A 224 1.99 -1.53 10.68
N ILE A 225 2.82 -0.50 10.54
CA ILE A 225 4.17 -0.55 9.96
C ILE A 225 5.18 0.25 10.80
N SER A 226 6.33 -0.38 11.09
CA SER A 226 7.50 0.25 11.73
C SER A 226 8.60 0.52 10.71
N ILE A 227 9.17 1.73 10.72
CA ILE A 227 10.19 2.21 9.79
C ILE A 227 11.37 2.74 10.59
N ILE A 228 12.43 1.94 10.62
CA ILE A 228 13.63 2.15 11.45
C ILE A 228 14.75 2.79 10.62
N GLY A 229 14.89 2.40 9.35
CA GLY A 229 15.93 2.94 8.48
C GLY A 229 15.71 2.60 7.01
N VAL A 230 15.55 3.62 6.17
CA VAL A 230 15.32 3.54 4.73
C VAL A 230 15.82 4.79 3.98
N ASP A 231 16.39 4.59 2.80
CA ASP A 231 16.67 5.62 1.79
C ASP A 231 15.86 5.33 0.52
N GLY A 232 14.82 6.10 0.26
CA GLY A 232 13.86 5.81 -0.81
C GLY A 232 12.77 4.86 -0.34
N LEU A 233 11.62 5.42 0.08
CA LEU A 233 10.43 4.68 0.45
C LEU A 233 9.19 5.31 -0.19
N LEU A 234 8.44 4.52 -0.96
CA LEU A 234 7.08 4.85 -1.39
C LEU A 234 6.08 3.95 -0.64
N LEU A 235 5.21 4.56 0.15
CA LEU A 235 3.98 3.96 0.65
C LEU A 235 2.81 4.58 -0.11
N ASP A 236 2.05 3.79 -0.87
CA ASP A 236 0.99 4.26 -1.75
C ASP A 236 -0.32 3.54 -1.44
N ASN A 237 -1.40 4.28 -1.15
CA ASN A 237 -2.71 3.74 -0.78
C ASN A 237 -2.68 2.73 0.39
N LEU A 238 -1.95 3.08 1.46
CA LEU A 238 -1.80 2.24 2.66
C LEU A 238 -3.00 2.40 3.62
N TYR A 239 -3.62 1.30 4.03
CA TYR A 239 -4.49 1.25 5.21
C TYR A 239 -3.72 0.68 6.43
N ALA A 240 -3.70 1.41 7.55
CA ALA A 240 -3.09 0.96 8.80
C ALA A 240 -3.94 1.32 10.03
N GLY A 241 -4.70 0.34 10.55
CA GLY A 241 -5.74 0.60 11.54
C GLY A 241 -5.91 -0.42 12.66
N TYR A 242 -6.42 0.07 13.80
CA TYR A 242 -6.68 -0.67 15.04
C TYR A 242 -5.47 -1.46 15.52
N SER A 243 -4.28 -0.86 15.42
CA SER A 243 -3.08 -1.38 16.05
C SER A 243 -3.12 -1.10 17.55
N ASP A 244 -3.18 -2.13 18.40
CA ASP A 244 -3.48 -2.01 19.83
C ASP A 244 -2.98 -3.20 20.68
N GLY A 245 -2.58 -2.93 21.93
CA GLY A 245 -2.25 -3.96 22.93
C GLY A 245 -0.86 -3.81 23.55
N THR A 246 0.14 -3.32 22.83
CA THR A 246 1.40 -2.84 23.42
C THR A 246 1.99 -1.69 22.62
N THR A 247 2.61 -0.72 23.31
CA THR A 247 3.14 0.51 22.71
C THR A 247 4.19 0.22 21.62
N PRO A 248 4.32 1.07 20.58
CA PRO A 248 3.69 2.38 20.40
C PRO A 248 2.22 2.43 19.97
N MET A 249 1.66 1.37 19.36
CA MET A 249 0.26 1.32 18.87
C MET A 249 -0.08 2.41 17.84
N SER A 250 0.79 2.64 16.86
CA SER A 250 0.57 3.60 15.76
C SER A 250 0.27 2.90 14.44
N GLY A 251 -0.46 3.55 13.53
CA GLY A 251 -0.67 3.02 12.19
C GLY A 251 0.64 2.94 11.40
N ILE A 252 1.36 4.07 11.34
CA ILE A 252 2.70 4.19 10.76
C ILE A 252 3.64 4.74 11.85
N ASN A 253 4.78 4.10 12.08
CA ASN A 253 5.73 4.49 13.13
C ASN A 253 7.16 4.58 12.58
N PHE A 254 7.71 5.80 12.45
CA PHE A 254 9.13 5.99 12.19
C PHE A 254 9.90 6.05 13.52
N GLU A 255 10.63 4.98 13.84
CA GLU A 255 11.28 4.77 15.13
C GLU A 255 12.71 4.22 14.90
N PRO A 256 13.66 5.04 14.43
CA PRO A 256 15.05 4.61 14.26
C PRO A 256 15.62 4.10 15.59
N ASN A 257 16.44 3.05 15.52
CA ASN A 257 16.98 2.39 16.71
C ASN A 257 18.38 2.88 17.09
N ASN A 258 19.13 3.43 16.14
CA ASN A 258 20.51 3.88 16.35
C ASN A 258 20.93 5.00 15.37
N THR A 259 22.10 5.58 15.64
CA THR A 259 22.68 6.72 14.89
C THR A 259 23.18 6.35 13.49
N GLY A 260 23.34 5.06 13.20
CA GLY A 260 23.59 4.51 11.87
C GLY A 260 22.33 4.44 10.99
N ASN A 261 21.14 4.63 11.57
CA ASN A 261 19.92 4.69 10.77
C ASN A 261 19.81 5.98 9.95
N GLU A 262 19.15 5.88 8.81
CA GLU A 262 18.82 6.99 7.92
C GLU A 262 17.34 6.86 7.53
N ILE A 263 16.60 7.97 7.48
CA ILE A 263 15.20 8.00 7.06
C ILE A 263 15.06 9.23 6.15
N LYS A 264 15.17 9.03 4.84
CA LYS A 264 15.17 10.10 3.84
C LYS A 264 14.58 9.61 2.52
N ASN A 265 14.20 10.55 1.65
CA ASN A 265 13.53 10.26 0.38
C ASN A 265 12.25 9.42 0.58
N VAL A 266 11.41 9.82 1.56
CA VAL A 266 10.17 9.11 1.90
C VAL A 266 8.95 9.84 1.36
N ILE A 267 8.08 9.11 0.66
CA ILE A 267 6.78 9.56 0.18
C ILE A 267 5.70 8.61 0.73
N ILE A 268 4.69 9.18 1.39
CA ILE A 268 3.50 8.47 1.86
C ILE A 268 2.29 9.12 1.18
N ASN A 269 1.71 8.42 0.21
CA ASN A 269 0.63 8.91 -0.64
C ASN A 269 -0.69 8.20 -0.29
N ASN A 270 -1.76 8.97 -0.07
CA ASN A 270 -3.09 8.49 0.31
C ASN A 270 -3.10 7.49 1.50
N PRO A 271 -2.34 7.66 2.59
CA PRO A 271 -2.45 6.75 3.73
C PRO A 271 -3.77 6.99 4.48
N LYS A 272 -4.45 5.91 4.87
CA LYS A 272 -5.55 5.94 5.84
C LYS A 272 -5.12 5.26 7.13
N THR A 273 -5.16 5.99 8.23
CA THR A 273 -4.98 5.45 9.59
C THR A 273 -6.28 5.55 10.39
N GLU A 274 -6.60 4.53 11.17
CA GLU A 274 -7.94 4.42 11.76
C GLU A 274 -7.92 3.68 13.10
N TYR A 275 -8.47 4.30 14.15
CA TYR A 275 -8.68 3.74 15.49
C TYR A 275 -7.46 3.00 16.11
N ASN A 276 -6.24 3.43 15.79
CA ASN A 276 -5.02 2.90 16.41
C ASN A 276 -4.97 3.26 17.90
N GLY A 277 -4.32 2.48 18.76
CA GLY A 277 -4.29 2.70 20.21
C GLY A 277 -3.52 3.94 20.69
N SER A 278 -2.86 4.67 19.78
CA SER A 278 -2.04 5.84 20.10
C SER A 278 -2.14 6.93 19.04
N ASN A 279 -1.49 6.78 17.89
CA ASN A 279 -1.43 7.80 16.83
C ASN A 279 -1.77 7.23 15.46
N GLY A 280 -2.15 8.09 14.52
CA GLY A 280 -2.18 7.72 13.10
C GLY A 280 -0.76 7.46 12.60
N ILE A 281 0.04 8.53 12.55
CA ILE A 281 1.46 8.50 12.17
C ILE A 281 2.31 9.02 13.33
N GLN A 282 3.38 8.30 13.68
CA GLN A 282 4.42 8.74 14.60
C GLN A 282 5.76 8.91 13.85
N ILE A 283 6.46 10.02 14.09
CA ILE A 283 7.76 10.35 13.52
C ILE A 283 8.75 10.68 14.65
N GLY A 284 9.63 9.75 15.00
CA GLY A 284 10.53 9.81 16.15
C GLY A 284 12.02 9.82 15.79
N THR A 285 12.46 10.70 14.88
CA THR A 285 13.81 10.65 14.27
C THR A 285 14.99 10.95 15.21
N ARG A 286 14.75 11.23 16.49
CA ARG A 286 15.81 11.65 17.47
C ARG A 286 16.99 10.67 17.55
N ASN A 287 16.73 9.36 17.47
CA ASN A 287 17.74 8.31 17.69
C ASN A 287 18.76 8.22 16.53
N MET A 288 18.51 8.87 15.39
CA MET A 288 19.49 9.03 14.31
C MET A 288 20.63 10.00 14.68
N LEU A 289 20.43 10.87 15.68
CA LEU A 289 21.39 11.90 16.06
C LEU A 289 22.49 11.37 16.98
N GLY A 290 23.73 11.48 16.54
CA GLY A 290 24.93 11.17 17.32
C GLY A 290 25.98 12.27 17.21
N THR A 291 27.11 11.94 16.60
CA THR A 291 28.20 12.88 16.28
C THR A 291 28.16 13.41 14.84
N VAL A 292 27.42 12.75 13.94
CA VAL A 292 27.31 13.07 12.51
C VAL A 292 25.96 13.72 12.24
N ASN A 293 25.95 14.85 11.52
CA ASN A 293 24.72 15.51 11.08
C ASN A 293 23.89 14.59 10.18
N LYS A 294 22.57 14.70 10.26
CA LYS A 294 21.63 13.88 9.51
C LYS A 294 20.64 14.75 8.76
N GLN A 295 20.17 14.25 7.63
CA GLN A 295 19.06 14.82 6.88
C GLN A 295 17.90 13.82 6.89
N SER A 296 16.67 14.32 7.03
CA SER A 296 15.46 13.51 6.96
C SER A 296 14.39 14.25 6.19
N ASP A 297 13.95 13.65 5.08
CA ASP A 297 12.99 14.22 4.15
C ASP A 297 11.81 13.24 3.99
N ILE A 298 10.64 13.68 4.46
CA ILE A 298 9.40 12.90 4.49
C ILE A 298 8.27 13.77 3.92
N THR A 299 7.56 13.26 2.92
CA THR A 299 6.35 13.88 2.37
C THR A 299 5.15 12.97 2.63
N ILE A 300 4.08 13.53 3.19
CA ILE A 300 2.83 12.85 3.52
C ILE A 300 1.72 13.59 2.79
N ILE A 301 0.98 12.90 1.93
CA ILE A 301 0.00 13.47 1.00
C ILE A 301 -1.34 12.78 1.20
N ASN A 302 -2.42 13.55 1.33
CA ASN A 302 -3.80 13.04 1.47
C ASN A 302 -3.96 12.09 2.68
N HIS A 303 -3.27 12.36 3.79
CA HIS A 303 -3.37 11.51 4.98
C HIS A 303 -4.73 11.66 5.64
N VAL A 304 -5.51 10.58 5.65
CA VAL A 304 -6.75 10.48 6.41
C VAL A 304 -6.46 9.80 7.75
N ASP A 305 -6.75 10.47 8.86
CA ASP A 305 -6.79 9.83 10.18
C ASP A 305 -8.20 9.86 10.76
N ILE A 306 -8.69 8.72 11.24
CA ILE A 306 -10.00 8.60 11.88
C ILE A 306 -9.83 8.04 13.29
N GLY A 307 -10.10 8.87 14.30
CA GLY A 307 -10.28 8.42 15.68
C GLY A 307 -9.02 7.94 16.40
N SER A 308 -7.81 8.20 15.92
CA SER A 308 -6.62 7.96 16.74
C SER A 308 -6.67 8.79 18.04
N PRO A 309 -6.42 8.20 19.21
CA PRO A 309 -6.81 8.78 20.49
C PRO A 309 -5.86 9.88 20.97
N ARG A 310 -4.62 9.96 20.47
CA ARG A 310 -3.67 11.00 20.86
C ARG A 310 -3.52 12.09 19.82
N TYR A 311 -3.05 11.71 18.63
CA TYR A 311 -2.71 12.59 17.52
C TYR A 311 -2.93 11.87 16.19
N ALA A 312 -3.34 12.58 15.16
CA ALA A 312 -3.31 12.09 13.79
C ALA A 312 -1.85 11.98 13.31
N VAL A 313 -1.04 13.01 13.57
CA VAL A 313 0.41 12.98 13.35
C VAL A 313 1.17 13.47 14.59
N LYS A 314 2.15 12.69 15.05
CA LYS A 314 3.02 13.02 16.17
C LYS A 314 4.48 13.03 15.72
N MET A 315 5.12 14.19 15.76
CA MET A 315 6.52 14.39 15.38
C MET A 315 7.40 14.82 16.56
N MET A 316 8.52 14.12 16.74
CA MET A 316 9.49 14.34 17.80
C MET A 316 10.93 14.19 17.29
N CYS A 317 11.71 15.27 17.38
CA CYS A 317 13.15 15.23 17.12
C CYS A 317 13.87 16.15 18.11
N ASN A 318 13.98 15.70 19.35
CA ASN A 318 14.72 16.37 20.42
C ASN A 318 16.00 15.60 20.70
N SER A 319 17.16 16.23 20.46
CA SER A 319 18.46 15.66 20.76
C SER A 319 18.67 15.50 22.27
N GLU A 320 19.47 14.51 22.67
CA GLU A 320 19.85 14.33 24.07
C GLU A 320 20.95 15.32 24.49
N SER A 321 21.22 15.41 25.80
CA SER A 321 22.29 16.26 26.31
C SER A 321 23.65 15.80 25.78
N GLY A 322 24.49 16.74 25.34
CA GLY A 322 25.79 16.43 24.73
C GLY A 322 25.76 16.04 23.25
N THR A 323 24.58 15.85 22.63
CA THR A 323 24.49 15.61 21.18
C THR A 323 24.94 16.84 20.39
N THR A 324 25.99 16.71 19.59
CA THR A 324 26.50 17.78 18.73
C THR A 324 25.85 17.79 17.35
N ALA A 325 25.47 16.62 16.83
CA ALA A 325 24.82 16.46 15.53
C ALA A 325 23.53 17.28 15.40
N LYS A 326 23.28 17.76 14.18
CA LYS A 326 22.05 18.46 13.79
C LYS A 326 21.22 17.63 12.82
N MET A 327 19.90 17.76 12.92
CA MET A 327 18.96 17.29 11.90
C MET A 327 18.60 18.44 10.94
N THR A 328 18.68 18.16 9.65
CA THR A 328 18.17 19.01 8.56
C THR A 328 17.11 18.26 7.74
N GLY A 329 16.50 18.96 6.78
CA GLY A 329 15.49 18.39 5.88
C GLY A 329 14.09 18.86 6.21
N PHE A 330 13.08 18.09 5.82
CA PHE A 330 11.68 18.45 6.03
C PHE A 330 10.73 17.30 6.37
N VAL A 331 9.64 17.67 7.04
CA VAL A 331 8.39 16.90 7.04
C VAL A 331 7.30 17.76 6.40
N LYS A 332 6.87 17.39 5.19
CA LYS A 332 5.76 18.01 4.46
C LYS A 332 4.49 17.20 4.70
N ILE A 333 3.42 17.84 5.15
CA ILE A 333 2.09 17.24 5.29
C ILE A 333 1.13 18.03 4.41
N VAL A 334 0.57 17.37 3.40
CA VAL A 334 -0.16 17.99 2.29
C VAL A 334 -1.57 17.43 2.23
N ASN A 335 -2.56 18.32 2.26
CA ASN A 335 -4.00 17.99 2.19
C ASN A 335 -4.43 16.89 3.19
N PRO A 336 -4.06 16.96 4.48
CA PRO A 336 -4.51 15.97 5.46
C PRO A 336 -6.00 16.16 5.81
N ASN A 337 -6.68 15.05 6.07
CA ASN A 337 -8.05 15.03 6.60
C ASN A 337 -8.04 14.32 7.97
N TRP A 338 -8.13 15.08 9.05
CA TRP A 338 -7.96 14.57 10.41
C TRP A 338 -9.26 14.63 11.20
N GLN A 339 -9.82 13.47 11.50
CA GLN A 339 -11.17 13.32 12.01
C GLN A 339 -11.20 12.76 13.43
N ARG A 340 -11.90 13.47 14.32
CA ARG A 340 -12.41 12.93 15.60
C ARG A 340 -11.31 12.41 16.55
N THR A 341 -10.13 13.02 16.55
CA THR A 341 -9.08 12.73 17.54
C THR A 341 -9.60 13.04 18.95
N LEU A 342 -9.50 12.10 19.90
CA LEU A 342 -10.14 12.22 21.22
C LEU A 342 -9.66 13.44 22.04
N THR A 343 -8.49 13.97 21.70
CA THR A 343 -7.84 15.12 22.35
C THR A 343 -8.28 16.48 21.80
N ASN A 344 -8.99 16.54 20.66
CA ASN A 344 -9.04 17.72 19.78
C ASN A 344 -7.65 18.24 19.39
N ARG A 345 -6.65 17.37 19.34
CA ARG A 345 -5.26 17.74 19.02
C ARG A 345 -4.71 16.81 17.94
N PRO A 346 -4.88 17.13 16.65
CA PRO A 346 -4.47 16.24 15.59
C PRO A 346 -2.95 16.26 15.36
N LEU A 347 -2.25 17.36 15.69
CA LEU A 347 -0.80 17.45 15.58
C LEU A 347 -0.12 17.48 16.96
N TYR A 348 1.06 16.86 17.02
CA TYR A 348 2.07 17.15 18.04
C TYR A 348 3.40 17.40 17.37
N LEU A 349 3.99 18.58 17.56
CA LEU A 349 5.35 18.86 17.10
C LEU A 349 6.22 19.30 18.28
N SER A 350 7.34 18.59 18.46
CA SER A 350 8.39 18.94 19.40
C SER A 350 9.76 18.60 18.84
N SER A 351 10.49 19.63 18.40
CA SER A 351 11.88 19.48 17.98
C SER A 351 12.76 20.64 18.45
N ASN A 352 14.00 20.34 18.83
CA ASN A 352 15.06 21.31 19.08
C ASN A 352 16.03 21.44 17.89
N GLN A 353 15.65 20.91 16.71
CA GLN A 353 16.45 20.90 15.49
C GLN A 353 15.88 21.93 14.48
N PRO A 354 16.36 23.19 14.47
CA PRO A 354 15.80 24.23 13.60
C PRO A 354 16.04 23.99 12.10
N GLY A 355 16.94 23.07 11.75
CA GLY A 355 17.16 22.64 10.38
C GLY A 355 16.08 21.68 9.84
N LEU A 356 15.34 21.00 10.71
CA LEU A 356 14.26 20.08 10.33
C LEU A 356 12.93 20.84 10.30
N LYS A 357 12.51 21.25 9.11
CA LYS A 357 11.34 22.11 8.92
C LYS A 357 10.07 21.27 8.79
N THR A 358 9.03 21.60 9.54
CA THR A 358 7.71 20.98 9.38
C THR A 358 6.79 21.93 8.64
N SER A 359 5.99 21.42 7.70
CA SER A 359 4.97 22.20 7.00
C SER A 359 3.66 21.43 6.91
N VAL A 360 2.55 22.15 7.09
CA VAL A 360 1.19 21.62 6.90
C VAL A 360 0.46 22.53 5.92
N SER A 361 -0.09 21.98 4.83
CA SER A 361 -0.88 22.71 3.85
C SER A 361 -2.25 22.09 3.65
N SER A 362 -3.28 22.94 3.49
CA SER A 362 -4.65 22.54 3.15
C SER A 362 -5.29 21.53 4.13
N ALA A 363 -5.05 21.68 5.43
CA ALA A 363 -5.58 20.73 6.42
C ALA A 363 -7.10 20.88 6.63
N GLU A 364 -7.84 19.78 6.44
CA GLU A 364 -9.20 19.64 6.95
C GLU A 364 -9.15 18.96 8.33
N ILE A 365 -9.75 19.60 9.34
CA ILE A 365 -9.78 19.08 10.71
C ILE A 365 -11.23 19.04 11.18
N MET A 366 -11.71 17.85 11.52
CA MET A 366 -13.00 17.64 12.18
C MET A 366 -12.80 17.41 13.68
N ASN A 367 -13.38 18.29 14.49
CA ASN A 367 -13.30 18.24 15.94
C ASN A 367 -14.11 17.07 16.55
N THR A 368 -14.01 16.85 17.86
CA THR A 368 -14.74 15.77 18.57
C THR A 368 -16.26 15.92 18.53
N SER A 369 -16.81 17.12 18.27
CA SER A 369 -18.26 17.32 18.07
C SER A 369 -18.71 17.04 16.63
N GLY A 370 -17.81 16.61 15.73
CA GLY A 370 -18.14 16.30 14.33
C GLY A 370 -18.19 17.53 13.42
N SER A 371 -17.76 18.70 13.89
CA SER A 371 -17.75 19.92 13.08
C SER A 371 -16.37 20.12 12.43
N ILE A 372 -16.37 20.42 11.12
CA ILE A 372 -15.18 20.84 10.40
C ILE A 372 -14.79 22.26 10.85
N LEU A 373 -13.51 22.47 11.15
CA LEU A 373 -12.97 23.76 11.56
C LEU A 373 -12.81 24.72 10.36
N SER A 374 -13.02 26.02 10.58
CA SER A 374 -12.70 27.03 9.58
C SER A 374 -11.18 27.16 9.39
N ALA A 375 -10.75 27.65 8.23
CA ALA A 375 -9.33 27.81 7.90
C ALA A 375 -8.53 28.63 8.95
N THR A 376 -9.16 29.65 9.56
CA THR A 376 -8.55 30.41 10.67
C THR A 376 -8.43 29.57 11.95
N ALA A 377 -9.46 28.81 12.31
CA ALA A 377 -9.45 27.96 13.49
C ALA A 377 -8.44 26.80 13.35
N THR A 378 -8.37 26.18 12.17
CA THR A 378 -7.33 25.20 11.78
C THR A 378 -5.93 25.78 11.96
N TYR A 379 -5.66 26.96 11.39
CA TYR A 379 -4.36 27.63 11.53
C TYR A 379 -4.00 27.88 13.00
N THR A 380 -4.92 28.46 13.78
CA THR A 380 -4.69 28.73 15.22
C THR A 380 -4.44 27.46 16.02
N LEU A 381 -5.13 26.37 15.72
CA LEU A 381 -4.95 25.08 16.39
C LEU A 381 -3.56 24.50 16.12
N LEU A 382 -3.16 24.41 14.84
CA LEU A 382 -1.87 23.83 14.44
C LEU A 382 -0.68 24.63 14.97
N MET A 383 -0.76 25.97 14.93
CA MET A 383 0.29 26.83 15.49
C MET A 383 0.43 26.69 17.02
N LYS A 384 -0.65 26.37 17.73
CA LYS A 384 -0.62 26.05 19.17
C LYS A 384 -0.03 24.67 19.47
N GLU A 385 0.01 23.77 18.49
CA GLU A 385 0.49 22.39 18.63
C GLU A 385 1.98 22.21 18.37
N ALA A 386 2.60 23.18 17.71
CA ALA A 386 4.05 23.38 17.67
C ALA A 386 4.57 23.86 19.03
N ARG A 387 4.81 22.93 19.96
CA ARG A 387 5.38 23.23 21.29
C ARG A 387 6.86 23.60 21.22
N ALA A 388 7.57 23.07 20.23
CA ALA A 388 8.95 23.42 19.88
C ALA A 388 9.23 22.96 18.45
N GLY A 389 10.09 23.67 17.73
CA GLY A 389 10.46 23.37 16.34
C GLY A 389 9.93 24.39 15.35
N VAL A 390 10.28 24.24 14.08
CA VAL A 390 9.87 25.16 13.01
C VAL A 390 8.68 24.56 12.29
N LEU A 391 7.50 25.19 12.44
CA LEU A 391 6.28 24.87 11.71
C LEU A 391 5.89 26.04 10.80
N SER A 392 5.58 25.75 9.54
CA SER A 392 4.76 26.61 8.69
C SER A 392 3.40 25.98 8.42
N VAL A 393 2.34 26.80 8.39
CA VAL A 393 0.99 26.37 8.04
C VAL A 393 0.46 27.27 6.93
N THR A 394 -0.03 26.68 5.84
CA THR A 394 -0.66 27.41 4.74
C THR A 394 -2.08 26.93 4.49
N ASN A 395 -2.98 27.89 4.26
CA ASN A 395 -4.38 27.63 3.89
C ASN A 395 -4.59 27.66 2.36
N ASP A 396 -3.54 27.96 1.59
CA ASP A 396 -3.54 27.76 0.15
C ASP A 396 -3.92 26.30 -0.13
N VAL A 397 -4.76 26.08 -1.15
CA VAL A 397 -4.86 24.76 -1.76
C VAL A 397 -3.45 24.42 -2.20
N ALA A 398 -2.92 23.31 -1.68
CA ALA A 398 -1.55 22.93 -1.92
C ALA A 398 -1.33 22.88 -3.43
N PRO A 399 -0.15 23.30 -3.93
CA PRO A 399 0.22 22.87 -5.27
C PRO A 399 0.01 21.35 -5.32
N THR A 400 -0.59 20.87 -6.40
CA THR A 400 -0.65 19.44 -6.73
C THR A 400 0.68 18.79 -6.38
N PRO A 401 0.69 17.57 -5.82
CA PRO A 401 1.91 16.95 -5.29
C PRO A 401 3.07 17.16 -6.27
N ASP A 402 4.21 17.63 -5.71
CA ASP A 402 5.46 17.97 -6.44
C ASP A 402 5.56 17.02 -7.64
N PRO A 403 5.48 17.52 -8.90
CA PRO A 403 5.11 16.70 -10.03
C PRO A 403 6.01 15.47 -10.13
N GLU A 404 5.40 14.30 -10.37
CA GLU A 404 6.13 13.07 -10.77
C GLU A 404 7.27 13.49 -11.70
N PRO A 405 8.54 13.21 -11.31
CA PRO A 405 9.67 14.04 -11.68
C PRO A 405 9.68 14.33 -13.17
N VAL A 406 9.63 15.60 -13.56
CA VAL A 406 9.36 16.00 -14.96
C VAL A 406 10.23 15.18 -15.94
N ASN A 407 9.58 14.43 -16.83
CA ASN A 407 10.09 13.30 -17.62
C ASN A 407 10.10 11.90 -16.95
N ALA A 408 9.26 11.66 -15.94
CA ALA A 408 9.05 10.34 -15.33
C ALA A 408 8.16 9.45 -16.21
N MET A 409 8.60 8.21 -16.44
CA MET A 409 7.80 7.17 -17.07
C MET A 409 6.70 6.70 -16.11
N VAL A 410 5.44 7.08 -16.38
CA VAL A 410 4.30 6.75 -15.50
C VAL A 410 3.55 5.51 -15.95
N PHE A 411 3.61 5.15 -17.23
CA PHE A 411 2.92 3.98 -17.78
C PHE A 411 3.61 3.47 -19.04
N ALA A 412 3.59 2.15 -19.24
CA ALA A 412 4.04 1.50 -20.47
C ALA A 412 3.33 0.15 -20.62
N VAL A 413 2.84 -0.15 -21.82
CA VAL A 413 2.07 -1.37 -22.12
C VAL A 413 2.39 -1.92 -23.51
N ASN A 414 2.53 -3.24 -23.63
CA ASN A 414 2.67 -3.98 -24.87
C ASN A 414 1.29 -4.47 -25.30
N ALA A 415 0.73 -3.88 -26.36
CA ALA A 415 -0.64 -4.13 -26.81
C ALA A 415 -0.74 -5.48 -27.53
N GLY A 416 -1.76 -6.26 -27.19
CA GLY A 416 -1.95 -7.65 -27.63
C GLY A 416 -0.91 -8.66 -27.12
N GLY A 417 0.08 -8.23 -26.32
CA GLY A 417 1.25 -9.02 -25.94
C GLY A 417 1.46 -9.17 -24.43
N SER A 418 2.45 -10.00 -24.08
CA SER A 418 2.96 -10.13 -22.72
C SER A 418 3.87 -8.96 -22.34
N SER A 419 4.19 -8.83 -21.05
CA SER A 419 5.18 -7.85 -20.60
C SER A 419 6.53 -8.07 -21.28
N PHE A 420 7.20 -6.97 -21.62
CA PHE A 420 8.46 -6.95 -22.35
C PHE A 420 9.32 -5.77 -21.87
N THR A 421 10.60 -6.04 -21.55
CA THR A 421 11.58 -4.99 -21.26
C THR A 421 12.38 -4.69 -22.51
N ALA A 422 12.22 -3.48 -23.05
CA ALA A 422 12.92 -3.03 -24.24
C ALA A 422 14.41 -2.76 -23.96
N SER A 423 15.21 -2.74 -25.03
CA SER A 423 16.64 -2.49 -25.03
C SER A 423 17.06 -1.19 -24.34
N ASN A 424 16.17 -0.19 -24.31
CA ASN A 424 16.37 1.09 -23.61
C ASN A 424 16.00 1.06 -22.10
N GLY A 425 15.66 -0.11 -21.55
CA GLY A 425 15.30 -0.32 -20.14
C GLY A 425 13.83 -0.09 -19.80
N ILE A 426 13.00 0.43 -20.72
CA ILE A 426 11.57 0.61 -20.47
C ILE A 426 10.89 -0.77 -20.39
N THR A 427 10.26 -1.07 -19.26
CA THR A 427 9.44 -2.27 -19.09
C THR A 427 7.99 -1.98 -19.43
N TYR A 428 7.56 -2.48 -20.58
CA TYR A 428 6.16 -2.48 -21.01
C TYR A 428 5.43 -3.61 -20.28
N GLN A 429 4.30 -3.29 -19.65
CA GLN A 429 3.45 -4.27 -18.99
C GLN A 429 2.67 -5.09 -20.04
N ALA A 430 2.14 -6.25 -19.64
CA ALA A 430 1.23 -7.01 -20.50
C ALA A 430 -0.05 -6.19 -20.79
N ASP A 431 -0.70 -6.46 -21.92
CA ASP A 431 -1.85 -5.69 -22.37
C ASP A 431 -2.98 -5.65 -21.34
N LYS A 432 -3.37 -4.45 -20.93
CA LYS A 432 -4.35 -4.20 -19.85
C LYS A 432 -5.01 -2.84 -20.00
N ASN A 433 -6.02 -2.57 -19.19
CA ASN A 433 -6.79 -1.32 -19.16
C ASN A 433 -7.55 -1.02 -20.47
N PHE A 434 -7.76 -2.00 -21.35
CA PHE A 434 -8.44 -1.82 -22.63
C PHE A 434 -9.92 -2.24 -22.59
N VAL A 435 -10.71 -1.71 -23.51
CA VAL A 435 -12.04 -2.22 -23.88
C VAL A 435 -12.09 -2.42 -25.40
N GLY A 436 -12.68 -3.53 -25.85
CA GLY A 436 -12.81 -3.84 -27.27
C GLY A 436 -11.53 -4.33 -27.95
N GLY A 437 -11.55 -4.32 -29.29
CA GLY A 437 -10.46 -4.82 -30.13
C GLY A 437 -10.24 -6.34 -30.08
N ARG A 438 -9.25 -6.78 -30.87
CA ARG A 438 -8.72 -8.14 -30.94
C ARG A 438 -7.20 -8.10 -30.87
N ILE A 439 -6.56 -9.23 -30.62
CA ILE A 439 -5.10 -9.35 -30.58
C ILE A 439 -4.60 -10.08 -31.81
N TYR A 440 -3.44 -9.66 -32.34
CA TYR A 440 -2.68 -10.40 -33.33
C TYR A 440 -1.22 -10.52 -32.88
N ASN A 441 -0.57 -11.61 -33.28
CA ASN A 441 0.80 -11.92 -32.91
C ASN A 441 1.53 -12.52 -34.12
N THR A 442 2.81 -12.20 -34.29
CA THR A 442 3.67 -12.68 -35.37
C THR A 442 5.11 -12.88 -34.88
N ILE A 443 5.96 -13.47 -35.71
CA ILE A 443 7.43 -13.58 -35.49
C ILE A 443 8.23 -12.96 -36.64
N VAL A 444 7.55 -12.22 -37.53
CA VAL A 444 8.19 -11.56 -38.66
C VAL A 444 9.08 -10.41 -38.15
N PRO A 445 10.35 -10.31 -38.57
CA PRO A 445 11.22 -9.21 -38.18
C PRO A 445 10.67 -7.84 -38.60
N VAL A 446 10.93 -6.83 -37.78
CA VAL A 446 10.47 -5.45 -37.94
C VAL A 446 11.69 -4.53 -38.07
N ALA A 447 11.79 -3.83 -39.20
CA ALA A 447 12.85 -2.87 -39.45
C ALA A 447 12.74 -1.63 -38.54
N ASN A 448 13.84 -0.88 -38.42
CA ASN A 448 13.95 0.33 -37.59
C ASN A 448 13.73 0.12 -36.08
N THR A 449 13.94 -1.10 -35.59
CA THR A 449 14.01 -1.40 -34.16
C THR A 449 15.05 -2.48 -33.86
N THR A 450 15.46 -2.58 -32.59
CA THR A 450 16.17 -3.73 -32.00
C THR A 450 15.29 -4.51 -31.03
N ASP A 451 14.02 -4.10 -30.91
CA ASP A 451 13.02 -4.60 -29.98
C ASP A 451 11.83 -5.20 -30.75
N ASP A 452 12.10 -6.05 -31.75
CA ASP A 452 11.09 -6.66 -32.64
C ASP A 452 9.88 -7.21 -31.88
N ALA A 453 10.11 -7.86 -30.74
CA ALA A 453 9.08 -8.46 -29.89
C ALA A 453 7.99 -7.45 -29.43
N LEU A 454 8.33 -6.15 -29.34
CA LEU A 454 7.41 -5.07 -28.96
C LEU A 454 6.53 -4.60 -30.12
N TYR A 455 6.88 -4.96 -31.36
CA TYR A 455 6.10 -4.68 -32.59
C TYR A 455 5.47 -5.94 -33.20
N GLN A 456 5.78 -7.11 -32.61
CA GLN A 456 5.29 -8.43 -33.04
C GLN A 456 3.97 -8.84 -32.40
N SER A 457 3.52 -8.13 -31.36
CA SER A 457 2.15 -8.15 -30.85
C SER A 457 1.41 -6.87 -31.22
N GLU A 458 0.09 -6.94 -31.38
CA GLU A 458 -0.76 -5.77 -31.59
C GLU A 458 -2.17 -5.97 -31.03
N ARG A 459 -2.79 -4.87 -30.59
CA ARG A 459 -4.25 -4.75 -30.46
C ARG A 459 -4.80 -4.05 -31.70
N PHE A 460 -5.87 -4.58 -32.28
CA PHE A 460 -6.48 -4.05 -33.50
C PHE A 460 -8.02 -4.05 -33.49
N GLY A 461 -8.62 -3.23 -34.36
CA GLY A 461 -10.06 -2.99 -34.48
C GLY A 461 -10.47 -1.68 -33.79
N ASN A 462 -11.76 -1.50 -33.48
CA ASN A 462 -12.17 -0.41 -32.58
C ASN A 462 -11.94 -0.84 -31.13
N PHE A 463 -11.16 -0.06 -30.39
CA PHE A 463 -10.83 -0.28 -28.98
C PHE A 463 -10.50 1.03 -28.27
N SER A 464 -10.48 0.99 -26.95
CA SER A 464 -10.06 2.10 -26.10
C SER A 464 -9.16 1.63 -24.97
N TYR A 465 -8.46 2.55 -24.31
CA TYR A 465 -7.73 2.34 -23.06
C TYR A 465 -8.13 3.41 -22.03
N ALA A 466 -8.32 3.00 -20.77
CA ALA A 466 -8.57 3.90 -19.64
C ALA A 466 -7.44 3.73 -18.60
N ILE A 467 -6.43 4.59 -18.63
CA ILE A 467 -5.24 4.50 -17.79
C ILE A 467 -5.36 5.43 -16.58
N PRO A 468 -5.41 4.92 -15.33
CA PRO A 468 -5.40 5.77 -14.14
C PRO A 468 -4.10 6.59 -14.08
N LEU A 469 -4.22 7.92 -14.14
CA LEU A 469 -3.11 8.88 -14.11
C LEU A 469 -3.55 10.14 -13.37
N THR A 470 -2.71 10.67 -12.49
CA THR A 470 -3.02 11.95 -11.81
C THR A 470 -3.23 13.08 -12.81
N SER A 471 -4.05 14.08 -12.50
CA SER A 471 -4.24 15.23 -13.39
C SER A 471 -2.89 15.90 -13.72
N GLY A 472 -2.73 16.35 -14.96
CA GLY A 472 -1.48 16.91 -15.47
C GLY A 472 -1.29 16.71 -16.97
N THR A 473 -0.15 17.17 -17.49
CA THR A 473 0.21 17.05 -18.91
C THR A 473 1.12 15.85 -19.12
N TYR A 474 0.86 15.11 -20.20
CA TYR A 474 1.52 13.84 -20.51
C TYR A 474 1.94 13.80 -21.97
N GLU A 475 3.13 13.26 -22.22
CA GLU A 475 3.57 12.85 -23.56
C GLU A 475 3.36 11.35 -23.70
N ILE A 476 2.69 10.95 -24.78
CA ILE A 476 2.42 9.57 -25.14
C ILE A 476 3.22 9.25 -26.39
N THR A 477 3.97 8.15 -26.34
CA THR A 477 4.62 7.56 -27.52
C THR A 477 3.85 6.30 -27.90
N PHE A 478 3.05 6.36 -28.96
CA PHE A 478 2.41 5.20 -29.57
C PHE A 478 3.40 4.49 -30.50
N LYS A 479 3.58 3.19 -30.30
CA LYS A 479 4.46 2.34 -31.11
C LYS A 479 3.62 1.55 -32.10
N VAL A 480 3.89 1.74 -33.39
CA VAL A 480 3.13 1.13 -34.48
C VAL A 480 4.06 0.53 -35.53
N ALA A 481 3.57 -0.50 -36.23
CA ALA A 481 4.19 -1.06 -37.42
C ALA A 481 3.10 -1.65 -38.33
N GLU A 482 3.19 -1.46 -39.65
CA GLU A 482 2.26 -2.10 -40.59
C GLU A 482 2.75 -3.52 -40.91
N GLY A 483 1.99 -4.54 -40.55
CA GLY A 483 2.37 -5.95 -40.66
C GLY A 483 1.59 -6.75 -41.71
N TYR A 484 0.52 -6.16 -42.25
CA TYR A 484 -0.47 -6.80 -43.10
C TYR A 484 -0.54 -6.15 -44.49
N HIS A 485 -0.65 -4.83 -44.56
CA HIS A 485 -0.77 -4.09 -45.83
C HIS A 485 0.58 -3.79 -46.47
N ASN A 486 0.56 -3.72 -47.81
CA ASN A 486 1.75 -3.49 -48.64
C ASN A 486 1.57 -2.29 -49.60
N ALA A 487 0.67 -1.35 -49.28
CA ALA A 487 0.42 -0.14 -50.04
C ALA A 487 -0.19 0.96 -49.17
N ILE A 488 0.02 2.22 -49.57
CA ILE A 488 -0.57 3.41 -48.92
C ILE A 488 -2.10 3.38 -48.97
N ALA A 489 -2.73 4.07 -48.01
CA ALA A 489 -4.17 4.25 -47.86
C ALA A 489 -4.98 2.92 -47.86
N LYS A 490 -4.36 1.82 -47.42
CA LYS A 490 -5.04 0.54 -47.16
C LYS A 490 -5.45 0.33 -45.71
N ARG A 491 -4.81 1.06 -44.80
CA ARG A 491 -5.23 1.23 -43.42
C ARG A 491 -5.16 2.70 -43.04
N GLN A 492 -6.24 3.24 -42.49
CA GLN A 492 -6.35 4.59 -41.93
C GLN A 492 -7.25 4.53 -40.70
N PHE A 493 -6.82 5.17 -39.63
CA PHE A 493 -7.56 5.21 -38.37
C PHE A 493 -7.20 6.45 -37.55
N ASP A 494 -8.15 6.91 -36.75
CA ASP A 494 -7.96 8.01 -35.82
C ASP A 494 -7.48 7.50 -34.46
N ILE A 495 -6.70 8.34 -33.77
CA ILE A 495 -6.31 8.19 -32.35
C ILE A 495 -6.81 9.43 -31.61
N LEU A 496 -7.69 9.21 -30.64
CA LEU A 496 -8.24 10.24 -29.76
C LEU A 496 -7.67 10.05 -28.35
N ALA A 497 -7.60 11.16 -27.60
CA ALA A 497 -7.39 11.15 -26.16
C ALA A 497 -8.28 12.21 -25.51
N GLU A 498 -8.87 11.93 -24.34
CA GLU A 498 -9.79 12.84 -23.66
C GLU A 498 -10.93 13.34 -24.58
N ASN A 499 -11.50 12.44 -25.37
CA ASN A 499 -12.50 12.71 -26.43
C ASN A 499 -12.04 13.72 -27.50
N THR A 500 -10.74 14.00 -27.60
CA THR A 500 -10.13 14.93 -28.56
C THR A 500 -9.21 14.19 -29.51
N GLU A 501 -9.36 14.42 -30.82
CA GLU A 501 -8.53 13.81 -31.84
C GLU A 501 -7.07 14.28 -31.75
N LEU A 502 -6.14 13.34 -31.55
CA LEU A 502 -4.69 13.59 -31.53
C LEU A 502 -4.04 13.30 -32.88
N VAL A 503 -4.57 12.32 -33.61
CA VAL A 503 -4.05 11.87 -34.91
C VAL A 503 -5.25 11.52 -35.79
N SER A 504 -5.37 12.18 -36.93
CA SER A 504 -6.34 11.84 -37.96
C SER A 504 -5.76 10.90 -39.01
N ASN A 505 -6.56 9.92 -39.44
CA ASN A 505 -6.37 9.10 -40.65
C ASN A 505 -4.94 8.49 -40.76
N LEU A 506 -4.44 7.89 -39.68
CA LEU A 506 -3.07 7.38 -39.58
C LEU A 506 -2.82 6.21 -40.55
N ASP A 507 -2.12 6.50 -41.65
CA ASP A 507 -1.57 5.50 -42.57
C ASP A 507 -0.15 5.10 -42.15
N ILE A 508 -0.04 3.99 -41.41
CA ILE A 508 1.26 3.46 -40.95
C ILE A 508 2.16 3.09 -42.13
N PHE A 509 1.60 2.53 -43.22
CA PHE A 509 2.39 2.22 -44.41
C PHE A 509 2.88 3.51 -45.08
N GLY A 510 2.06 4.56 -45.11
CA GLY A 510 2.42 5.87 -45.62
C GLY A 510 3.59 6.54 -44.90
N VAL A 511 3.70 6.38 -43.57
CA VAL A 511 4.78 6.99 -42.76
C VAL A 511 6.00 6.10 -42.53
N ALA A 512 5.85 4.77 -42.58
CA ALA A 512 6.89 3.81 -42.20
C ALA A 512 7.19 2.73 -43.26
N GLY A 513 6.27 2.48 -44.20
CA GLY A 513 6.29 1.32 -45.08
C GLY A 513 5.88 0.02 -44.37
N ALA A 514 5.96 -1.10 -45.10
CA ALA A 514 5.66 -2.41 -44.53
C ALA A 514 6.78 -2.88 -43.59
N LYS A 515 6.38 -3.46 -42.45
CA LYS A 515 7.22 -4.14 -41.46
C LYS A 515 8.34 -3.25 -40.92
N SER A 516 8.05 -1.97 -40.70
CA SER A 516 8.94 -1.03 -40.02
C SER A 516 8.25 -0.47 -38.78
N ALA A 517 9.02 -0.35 -37.71
CA ALA A 517 8.65 0.37 -36.49
C ALA A 517 8.55 1.87 -36.78
N TYR A 518 7.56 2.52 -36.14
CA TYR A 518 7.37 3.96 -36.15
C TYR A 518 6.74 4.41 -34.84
N ASP A 519 7.19 5.57 -34.34
CA ASP A 519 6.72 6.16 -33.09
C ASP A 519 5.90 7.42 -33.39
N VAL A 520 4.65 7.44 -32.94
CA VAL A 520 3.79 8.63 -32.97
C VAL A 520 3.80 9.26 -31.58
N VAL A 521 4.41 10.43 -31.46
CA VAL A 521 4.52 11.16 -30.18
C VAL A 521 3.48 12.28 -30.12
N LYS A 522 2.70 12.34 -29.04
CA LYS A 522 1.64 13.34 -28.82
C LYS A 522 1.58 13.78 -27.37
N THR A 523 1.01 14.96 -27.14
CA THR A 523 0.82 15.53 -25.79
C THR A 523 -0.67 15.69 -25.49
N VAL A 524 -1.07 15.39 -24.26
CA VAL A 524 -2.46 15.50 -23.76
C VAL A 524 -2.47 16.02 -22.32
N SER A 525 -3.57 16.64 -21.89
CA SER A 525 -3.79 17.03 -20.49
C SER A 525 -4.93 16.22 -19.88
N VAL A 526 -4.63 15.44 -18.84
CA VAL A 526 -5.60 14.68 -18.04
C VAL A 526 -6.12 15.58 -16.93
N THR A 527 -7.44 15.58 -16.71
CA THR A 527 -8.07 16.47 -15.70
C THR A 527 -8.79 15.72 -14.57
N ASP A 528 -9.33 14.53 -14.83
CA ASP A 528 -10.25 13.79 -13.95
C ASP A 528 -9.61 12.63 -13.16
N GLY A 529 -8.34 12.30 -13.43
CA GLY A 529 -7.64 11.16 -12.83
C GLY A 529 -7.51 9.93 -13.73
N THR A 530 -7.99 9.99 -14.99
CA THR A 530 -7.88 8.91 -15.97
C THR A 530 -7.50 9.48 -17.33
N LEU A 531 -6.49 8.90 -17.98
CA LEU A 531 -6.28 9.11 -19.42
C LEU A 531 -7.13 8.12 -20.21
N ASN A 532 -8.08 8.65 -20.96
CA ASN A 532 -8.93 7.93 -21.89
C ASN A 532 -8.32 8.05 -23.30
N LEU A 533 -8.09 6.92 -23.97
CA LEU A 533 -7.59 6.83 -25.33
C LEU A 533 -8.56 6.01 -26.16
N ASP A 534 -8.95 6.50 -27.35
CA ASP A 534 -9.88 5.81 -28.24
C ASP A 534 -9.27 5.67 -29.64
N PHE A 535 -9.48 4.49 -30.25
CA PHE A 535 -8.94 4.13 -31.54
C PHE A 535 -10.09 3.78 -32.48
N HIS A 536 -10.21 4.50 -33.59
CA HIS A 536 -11.37 4.45 -34.48
C HIS A 536 -10.96 4.13 -35.91
N THR A 537 -11.56 3.08 -36.47
CA THR A 537 -11.32 2.60 -37.83
C THR A 537 -12.00 3.48 -38.87
N ASP A 538 -11.23 4.04 -39.80
CA ASP A 538 -11.75 4.71 -41.01
C ASP A 538 -11.72 3.75 -42.20
N ILE A 539 -10.54 3.20 -42.47
CA ILE A 539 -10.26 2.24 -43.54
C ILE A 539 -9.48 1.09 -42.92
N ASP A 540 -10.12 -0.08 -42.77
CA ASP A 540 -9.58 -1.25 -42.06
C ASP A 540 -9.19 -0.97 -40.59
N ASN A 541 -9.04 -2.04 -39.83
CA ASN A 541 -8.85 -2.04 -38.39
C ASN A 541 -7.72 -1.11 -37.91
N ALA A 542 -8.06 -0.15 -37.06
CA ALA A 542 -7.10 0.61 -36.26
C ALA A 542 -6.15 -0.34 -35.50
N LYS A 543 -4.90 0.07 -35.23
CA LYS A 543 -3.94 -0.78 -34.48
C LYS A 543 -2.88 -0.02 -33.70
N ILE A 544 -2.42 -0.64 -32.61
CA ILE A 544 -1.16 -0.29 -31.95
C ILE A 544 -0.41 -1.55 -31.51
N SER A 545 0.92 -1.48 -31.45
CA SER A 545 1.76 -2.55 -30.92
C SER A 545 2.16 -2.32 -29.46
N ALA A 546 2.42 -1.07 -29.08
CA ALA A 546 2.65 -0.68 -27.69
C ALA A 546 2.39 0.82 -27.50
N PHE A 547 2.39 1.29 -26.25
CA PHE A 547 2.61 2.70 -25.96
C PHE A 547 3.25 2.90 -24.59
N HIS A 548 3.87 4.06 -24.40
CA HIS A 548 4.33 4.52 -23.10
C HIS A 548 3.98 5.99 -22.86
N ILE A 549 3.95 6.39 -21.60
CA ILE A 549 3.46 7.69 -21.14
C ILE A 549 4.45 8.28 -20.14
N ILE A 550 4.84 9.52 -20.39
CA ILE A 550 5.77 10.32 -19.60
C ILE A 550 5.05 11.56 -19.07
N LYS A 551 5.16 11.87 -17.77
CA LYS A 551 4.63 13.14 -17.23
C LYS A 551 5.54 14.31 -17.63
N LYS A 552 4.94 15.40 -18.11
CA LYS A 552 5.61 16.63 -18.57
C LYS A 552 5.38 17.81 -17.64
#